data_AF-A0A645DNE7-F1
#
_entry.id   AF-A0A645DNE7-F1
#
_cell.length_a   1.000
_cell.length_b   1.000
_cell.length_c   1.000
_cell.angle_alpha   90.00
_cell.angle_beta   90.00
_cell.angle_gamma   90.00
#
_symmetry.space_group_name_H-M   'P 1'
#
loop_
_entity.id
_entity.type
_entity.pdbx_description
1 polymer ?
#
loop_
_entity_poly.entity_id
_entity_poly.type
_entity_poly.pdbx_seq_one_letter_code
_entity_poly.pdbx_strand_id
1 'polypeptide(L)'
;MIAMEALYAARKLSFPKHAAAITMTGSELDKHARGNHWLAVFEMAESIGGRTSETSIVGHLPAALTGVNFRRFLDGACRMDEWTRTVDPRKNPAMMLAAMWYIAGEGKGNRNMVIVPYSDRLILLSRYMQQLVMESLGKELDLDGHTVHQGLNVFGNKGGTDAHAFIQQLNDGRDDFFATFIEVLKDAEKLPITDSSDMGTYLHGFLEGLSAALRGKGRQVITLRIPQISESELGMLIALYERAVAIYAEFVNINAFHQPGVQNYKLAAKSVLSLREKLIAGLGKLNGVKGTAVEIAEKVGCPDDAVEIGGLLDKAAANCPCVSREFCKKSNQWVYTVK
;
A
#
# COMPACT_ATOMS: atom_id res chain seq x y z
N MET A 1 1.25 16.82 12.22
CA MET A 1 0.99 18.27 12.08
C MET A 1 1.68 19.09 13.17
N ILE A 2 1.31 18.94 14.45
CA ILE A 2 1.88 19.71 15.57
C ILE A 2 3.42 19.74 15.57
N ALA A 3 4.07 18.59 15.35
CA ALA A 3 5.53 18.53 15.29
C ALA A 3 6.14 19.35 14.13
N MET A 4 5.46 19.42 12.98
CA MET A 4 5.91 20.22 11.84
C MET A 4 5.72 21.72 12.10
N GLU A 5 4.62 22.11 12.72
CA GLU A 5 4.40 23.50 13.14
C GLU A 5 5.46 23.97 14.13
N ALA A 6 5.80 23.14 15.12
CA ALA A 6 6.88 23.41 16.06
C ALA A 6 8.24 23.56 15.36
N LEU A 7 8.53 22.72 14.36
CA LEU A 7 9.76 22.79 13.58
C LEU A 7 9.84 24.07 12.73
N TYR A 8 8.73 24.48 12.13
CA TYR A 8 8.65 25.75 11.40
C TYR A 8 8.84 26.94 12.34
N ALA A 9 8.16 26.93 13.49
CA ALA A 9 8.29 27.97 14.51
C ALA A 9 9.74 28.08 15.03
N ALA A 10 10.41 26.95 15.28
CA ALA A 10 11.82 26.92 15.69
C ALA A 10 12.76 27.54 14.64
N ARG A 11 12.38 27.45 13.35
CA ARG A 11 13.08 28.10 12.23
C ARG A 11 12.57 29.50 11.91
N LYS A 12 11.68 30.06 12.73
CA LYS A 12 11.03 31.36 12.51
C LYS A 12 10.27 31.44 11.17
N LEU A 13 9.71 30.32 10.72
CA LEU A 13 8.89 30.21 9.50
C LEU A 13 7.41 30.08 9.87
N SER A 14 6.54 30.62 9.01
CA SER A 14 5.08 30.56 9.20
C SER A 14 4.50 29.32 8.52
N PHE A 15 4.23 28.26 9.30
CA PHE A 15 3.68 27.01 8.77
C PHE A 15 2.41 27.18 7.90
N PRO A 16 1.41 28.02 8.28
CA PRO A 16 0.21 28.20 7.47
C PRO A 16 0.47 28.68 6.04
N LYS A 17 1.56 29.44 5.82
CA LYS A 17 1.97 29.93 4.48
C LYS A 17 2.63 28.87 3.61
N HIS A 18 2.83 27.67 4.12
CA HIS A 18 3.52 26.57 3.45
C HIS A 18 2.72 25.25 3.52
N ALA A 19 1.46 25.31 3.92
CA ALA A 19 0.65 24.13 4.17
C ALA A 19 -0.71 24.24 3.48
N ALA A 20 -1.17 23.12 2.91
CA ALA A 20 -2.53 22.89 2.46
C ALA A 20 -2.97 21.51 2.94
N ALA A 21 -4.29 21.31 3.08
CA ALA A 21 -4.86 20.03 3.51
C ALA A 21 -5.78 19.45 2.44
N ILE A 22 -5.75 18.13 2.28
CA ILE A 22 -6.81 17.37 1.62
C ILE A 22 -7.48 16.55 2.70
N THR A 23 -8.76 16.82 2.98
CA THR A 23 -9.45 16.18 4.10
C THR A 23 -10.97 16.29 4.01
N MET A 24 -11.67 15.56 4.86
CA MET A 24 -13.14 15.62 4.97
C MET A 24 -13.56 16.83 5.80
N THR A 25 -14.62 17.49 5.36
CA THR A 25 -15.24 18.61 6.07
C THR A 25 -15.64 18.20 7.49
N GLY A 26 -15.29 19.02 8.49
CA GLY A 26 -15.58 18.77 9.91
C GLY A 26 -14.62 17.80 10.60
N SER A 27 -13.64 17.22 9.89
CA SER A 27 -12.58 16.43 10.53
C SER A 27 -11.67 17.30 11.41
N GLU A 28 -10.88 16.67 12.28
CA GLU A 28 -9.92 17.38 13.13
C GLU A 28 -8.86 18.13 12.30
N LEU A 29 -8.43 17.57 11.17
CA LEU A 29 -7.50 18.24 10.27
C LEU A 29 -8.16 19.43 9.55
N ASP A 30 -9.44 19.32 9.18
CA ASP A 30 -10.21 20.41 8.55
C ASP A 30 -10.33 21.62 9.50
N LYS A 31 -10.81 21.37 10.72
CA LYS A 31 -10.94 22.39 11.76
C LYS A 31 -9.60 23.06 12.05
N HIS A 32 -8.53 22.26 12.18
CA HIS A 32 -7.19 22.76 12.45
C HIS A 32 -6.64 23.59 11.30
N ALA A 33 -6.76 23.12 10.06
CA ALA A 33 -6.23 23.82 8.89
C ALA A 33 -6.97 25.15 8.63
N ARG A 34 -8.30 25.15 8.74
CA ARG A 34 -9.10 26.39 8.58
C ARG A 34 -8.89 27.35 9.74
N GLY A 35 -8.90 26.85 10.98
CA GLY A 35 -8.71 27.65 12.19
C GLY A 35 -7.33 28.32 12.26
N ASN A 36 -6.30 27.69 11.66
CA ASN A 36 -4.95 28.24 11.58
C ASN A 36 -4.65 28.93 10.23
N HIS A 37 -5.66 29.17 9.39
CA HIS A 37 -5.54 29.88 8.10
C HIS A 37 -4.44 29.34 7.19
N TRP A 38 -4.40 28.02 7.00
CA TRP A 38 -3.53 27.40 6.00
C TRP A 38 -3.89 27.88 4.58
N LEU A 39 -2.97 27.72 3.62
CA LEU A 39 -3.12 28.23 2.25
C LEU A 39 -4.42 27.79 1.58
N ALA A 40 -4.79 26.51 1.77
CA ALA A 40 -5.98 25.93 1.19
C ALA A 40 -6.41 24.68 1.96
N VAL A 41 -7.71 24.43 1.92
CA VAL A 41 -8.30 23.13 2.27
C VAL A 41 -9.09 22.64 1.09
N PHE A 42 -8.75 21.44 0.64
CA PHE A 42 -9.38 20.74 -0.46
C PHE A 42 -10.28 19.63 0.11
N GLU A 43 -11.57 19.75 -0.16
CA GLU A 43 -12.57 18.87 0.45
C GLU A 43 -12.62 17.52 -0.27
N MET A 44 -12.50 16.46 0.52
CA MET A 44 -12.65 15.07 0.08
C MET A 44 -14.04 14.56 0.45
N ALA A 45 -14.74 13.93 -0.49
CA ALA A 45 -16.05 13.36 -0.25
C ALA A 45 -15.95 12.12 0.66
N GLU A 46 -16.87 12.01 1.62
CA GLU A 46 -16.94 10.88 2.57
C GLU A 46 -17.19 9.53 1.88
N SER A 47 -17.92 9.54 0.75
CA SER A 47 -18.24 8.34 -0.03
C SER A 47 -17.04 7.73 -0.76
N ILE A 48 -15.89 8.39 -0.79
CA ILE A 48 -14.69 7.95 -1.51
C ILE A 48 -13.71 7.31 -0.53
N GLY A 49 -13.51 6.00 -0.66
CA GLY A 49 -12.49 5.29 0.13
C GLY A 49 -11.07 5.74 -0.25
N GLY A 50 -10.16 5.74 0.72
CA GLY A 50 -8.78 6.20 0.51
C GLY A 50 -8.05 5.49 -0.64
N ARG A 51 -8.21 4.16 -0.76
CA ARG A 51 -7.58 3.36 -1.82
C ARG A 51 -8.18 3.52 -3.22
N THR A 52 -9.35 4.17 -3.34
CA THR A 52 -10.02 4.48 -4.61
C THR A 52 -10.16 5.98 -4.82
N SER A 53 -9.25 6.77 -4.23
CA SER A 53 -9.32 8.24 -4.22
C SER A 53 -8.43 8.89 -5.28
N GLU A 54 -7.71 8.11 -6.09
CA GLU A 54 -6.76 8.63 -7.09
C GLU A 54 -7.47 9.50 -8.15
N THR A 55 -8.71 9.16 -8.51
CA THR A 55 -9.57 9.94 -9.43
C THR A 55 -10.29 11.11 -8.74
N SER A 56 -9.99 11.38 -7.47
CA SER A 56 -10.57 12.47 -6.69
C SER A 56 -9.58 13.63 -6.51
N ILE A 57 -9.92 14.57 -5.62
CA ILE A 57 -9.05 15.68 -5.26
C ILE A 57 -7.68 15.22 -4.70
N VAL A 58 -7.62 14.00 -4.14
CA VAL A 58 -6.39 13.37 -3.62
C VAL A 58 -5.34 13.20 -4.72
N GLY A 59 -5.71 12.68 -5.89
CA GLY A 59 -4.81 12.59 -7.04
C GLY A 59 -4.73 13.89 -7.85
N HIS A 60 -5.80 14.69 -7.86
CA HIS A 60 -5.82 15.94 -8.62
C HIS A 60 -4.79 16.96 -8.14
N LEU A 61 -4.71 17.22 -6.82
CA LEU A 61 -3.78 18.23 -6.30
C LEU A 61 -2.31 17.96 -6.69
N PRO A 62 -1.72 16.77 -6.45
CA PRO A 62 -0.35 16.50 -6.88
C PRO A 62 -0.19 16.50 -8.41
N ALA A 63 -1.20 16.07 -9.16
CA ALA A 63 -1.18 16.15 -10.62
C ALA A 63 -1.10 17.62 -11.10
N ALA A 64 -1.91 18.50 -10.52
CA ALA A 64 -1.91 19.92 -10.85
C ALA A 64 -0.56 20.59 -10.50
N LEU A 65 0.03 20.25 -9.35
CA LEU A 65 1.34 20.77 -8.92
C LEU A 65 2.50 20.32 -9.81
N THR A 66 2.34 19.22 -10.53
CA THR A 66 3.36 18.64 -11.42
C THR A 66 3.08 18.86 -12.91
N GLY A 67 2.01 19.60 -13.24
CA GLY A 67 1.63 19.90 -14.63
C GLY A 67 0.98 18.73 -15.38
N VAL A 68 0.56 17.68 -14.68
CA VAL A 68 -0.17 16.55 -15.27
C VAL A 68 -1.59 16.99 -15.61
N ASN A 69 -2.04 16.70 -16.84
CA ASN A 69 -3.41 17.03 -17.26
C ASN A 69 -4.42 16.07 -16.62
N PHE A 70 -4.91 16.43 -15.43
CA PHE A 70 -5.85 15.61 -14.67
C PHE A 70 -7.20 15.43 -15.38
N ARG A 71 -7.62 16.39 -16.21
CA ARG A 71 -8.83 16.25 -17.02
C ARG A 71 -8.72 15.05 -17.98
N ARG A 72 -7.60 14.94 -18.70
CA ARG A 72 -7.34 13.79 -19.59
C ARG A 72 -7.23 12.47 -18.84
N PHE A 73 -6.70 12.49 -17.61
CA PHE A 73 -6.69 11.33 -16.72
C PHE A 73 -8.12 10.89 -16.39
N LEU A 74 -8.98 11.80 -15.96
CA LEU A 74 -10.39 11.51 -15.68
C LEU A 74 -11.16 11.06 -16.93
N ASP A 75 -10.96 11.71 -18.07
CA ASP A 75 -11.62 11.30 -19.32
C ASP A 75 -11.24 9.85 -19.70
N GLY A 76 -9.99 9.44 -19.43
CA GLY A 76 -9.55 8.05 -19.55
C GLY A 76 -10.27 7.10 -18.59
N ALA A 77 -10.35 7.46 -17.31
CA ALA A 77 -11.08 6.67 -16.31
C ALA A 77 -12.57 6.51 -16.69
N CYS A 78 -13.24 7.59 -17.09
CA CYS A 78 -14.62 7.58 -17.55
C CYS A 78 -14.84 6.66 -18.75
N ARG A 79 -13.91 6.65 -19.71
CA ARG A 79 -13.97 5.73 -20.87
C ARG A 79 -13.92 4.26 -20.43
N MET A 80 -13.09 3.92 -19.44
CA MET A 80 -13.05 2.57 -18.89
C MET A 80 -14.33 2.22 -18.10
N ASP A 81 -14.90 3.19 -17.37
CA ASP A 81 -16.21 3.00 -16.73
C ASP A 81 -17.31 2.71 -17.76
N GLU A 82 -17.33 3.40 -18.90
CA GLU A 82 -18.27 3.10 -19.99
C GLU A 82 -18.10 1.67 -20.52
N TRP A 83 -16.85 1.23 -20.75
CA TRP A 83 -16.56 -0.12 -21.22
C TRP A 83 -16.97 -1.21 -20.21
N THR A 84 -16.92 -0.89 -18.91
CA THR A 84 -17.20 -1.85 -17.84
C THR A 84 -18.64 -1.80 -17.33
N ARG A 85 -19.50 -0.96 -17.91
CA ARG A 85 -20.95 -0.95 -17.66
C ARG A 85 -21.72 -1.97 -18.49
N THR A 86 -21.10 -2.58 -19.50
CA THR A 86 -21.75 -3.62 -20.31
C THR A 86 -21.97 -4.90 -19.51
N VAL A 87 -23.13 -5.54 -19.75
CA VAL A 87 -23.51 -6.82 -19.11
C VAL A 87 -22.92 -8.05 -19.82
N ASP A 88 -22.41 -7.90 -21.05
CA ASP A 88 -21.73 -9.00 -21.75
C ASP A 88 -20.30 -9.14 -21.19
N PRO A 89 -19.98 -10.22 -20.45
CA PRO A 89 -18.68 -10.34 -19.79
C PRO A 89 -17.52 -10.34 -20.77
N ARG A 90 -17.73 -10.78 -22.02
CA ARG A 90 -16.68 -10.82 -23.05
C ARG A 90 -16.34 -9.45 -23.64
N LYS A 91 -17.18 -8.45 -23.38
CA LYS A 91 -16.97 -7.05 -23.78
C LYS A 91 -16.61 -6.16 -22.59
N ASN A 92 -16.62 -6.71 -21.38
CA ASN A 92 -16.35 -6.00 -20.15
C ASN A 92 -14.93 -6.34 -19.66
N PRO A 93 -13.93 -5.46 -19.88
CA PRO A 93 -12.55 -5.78 -19.56
C PRO A 93 -12.32 -6.04 -18.07
N ALA A 94 -13.08 -5.39 -17.17
CA ALA A 94 -12.99 -5.63 -15.74
C ALA A 94 -13.60 -6.98 -15.32
N MET A 95 -14.73 -7.39 -15.91
CA MET A 95 -15.27 -8.74 -15.67
C MET A 95 -14.33 -9.82 -16.20
N MET A 96 -13.73 -9.61 -17.38
CA MET A 96 -12.73 -10.54 -17.91
C MET A 96 -11.53 -10.66 -16.97
N LEU A 97 -11.00 -9.53 -16.50
CA LEU A 97 -9.85 -9.52 -15.60
C LEU A 97 -10.19 -10.18 -14.25
N ALA A 98 -11.34 -9.86 -13.67
CA ALA A 98 -11.82 -10.50 -12.44
C ALA A 98 -12.03 -12.01 -12.61
N ALA A 99 -12.56 -12.45 -13.75
CA ALA A 99 -12.74 -13.88 -14.05
C ALA A 99 -11.39 -14.58 -14.20
N MET A 100 -10.41 -13.94 -14.86
CA MET A 100 -9.05 -14.45 -14.95
C MET A 100 -8.41 -14.58 -13.57
N TRP A 101 -8.59 -13.60 -12.68
CA TRP A 101 -8.11 -13.70 -11.29
C TRP A 101 -8.80 -14.81 -10.52
N TYR A 102 -10.12 -14.98 -10.69
CA TYR A 102 -10.87 -16.04 -10.02
C TYR A 102 -10.38 -17.43 -10.45
N ILE A 103 -10.20 -17.63 -11.75
CA ILE A 103 -9.71 -18.89 -12.31
C ILE A 103 -8.25 -19.14 -11.89
N ALA A 104 -7.37 -18.15 -12.08
CA ALA A 104 -5.94 -18.28 -11.78
C ALA A 104 -5.64 -18.33 -10.29
N GLY A 105 -6.49 -17.73 -9.45
CA GLY A 105 -6.42 -17.69 -7.99
C GLY A 105 -7.25 -18.77 -7.29
N GLU A 106 -7.95 -19.61 -8.05
CA GLU A 106 -8.86 -20.66 -7.58
C GLU A 106 -10.02 -20.17 -6.68
N GLY A 107 -10.25 -18.86 -6.58
CA GLY A 107 -11.31 -18.24 -5.79
C GLY A 107 -11.22 -18.45 -4.26
N LYS A 108 -10.13 -19.02 -3.75
CA LYS A 108 -10.00 -19.48 -2.34
C LYS A 108 -9.06 -18.66 -1.46
N GLY A 109 -8.38 -17.67 -2.01
CA GLY A 109 -7.43 -16.83 -1.28
C GLY A 109 -6.08 -17.48 -0.98
N ASN A 110 -5.80 -18.65 -1.55
CA ASN A 110 -4.57 -19.41 -1.31
C ASN A 110 -3.45 -19.13 -2.33
N ARG A 111 -3.68 -18.19 -3.25
CA ARG A 111 -2.71 -17.84 -4.30
C ARG A 111 -2.37 -16.36 -4.25
N ASN A 112 -1.15 -16.06 -4.66
CA ASN A 112 -0.57 -14.74 -4.70
C ASN A 112 -0.69 -14.12 -6.11
N MET A 113 -0.87 -12.81 -6.19
CA MET A 113 -0.83 -12.05 -7.43
C MET A 113 0.55 -11.41 -7.59
N VAL A 114 1.23 -11.68 -8.69
CA VAL A 114 2.52 -11.03 -9.02
C VAL A 114 2.31 -10.05 -10.17
N ILE A 115 2.41 -8.75 -9.91
CA ILE A 115 2.22 -7.70 -10.93
C ILE A 115 3.58 -7.16 -11.38
N VAL A 116 3.87 -7.31 -12.67
CA VAL A 116 5.17 -6.97 -13.27
C VAL A 116 4.95 -6.03 -14.46
N PRO A 117 4.95 -4.70 -14.24
CA PRO A 117 4.86 -3.74 -15.33
C PRO A 117 6.21 -3.57 -16.03
N TYR A 118 6.25 -3.70 -17.35
CA TYR A 118 7.42 -3.48 -18.19
C TYR A 118 7.53 -1.99 -18.58
N SER A 119 7.64 -1.13 -17.57
CA SER A 119 7.92 0.30 -17.74
C SER A 119 8.38 0.92 -16.43
N ASP A 120 9.48 1.70 -16.47
CA ASP A 120 9.95 2.47 -15.31
C ASP A 120 8.92 3.48 -14.82
N ARG A 121 8.10 4.04 -15.73
CA ARG A 121 7.03 5.00 -15.39
C ARG A 121 5.92 4.37 -14.54
N LEU A 122 5.84 3.05 -14.46
CA LEU A 122 4.86 2.29 -13.68
C LEU A 122 5.46 1.63 -12.43
N ILE A 123 6.66 2.03 -11.99
CA ILE A 123 7.35 1.41 -10.84
C ILE A 123 6.52 1.42 -9.53
N LEU A 124 5.65 2.42 -9.34
CA LEU A 124 4.78 2.52 -8.18
C LEU A 124 3.47 1.73 -8.32
N LEU A 125 3.17 1.18 -9.50
CA LEU A 125 1.90 0.52 -9.76
C LEU A 125 1.70 -0.70 -8.85
N SER A 126 2.73 -1.55 -8.68
CA SER A 126 2.61 -2.72 -7.80
C SER A 126 2.38 -2.31 -6.34
N ARG A 127 2.92 -1.16 -5.88
CA ARG A 127 2.68 -0.62 -4.53
C ARG A 127 1.26 -0.07 -4.38
N TYR A 128 0.76 0.63 -5.39
CA TYR A 128 -0.64 1.05 -5.43
C TYR A 128 -1.58 -0.17 -5.41
N MET A 129 -1.27 -1.21 -6.19
CA MET A 129 -2.07 -2.44 -6.23
C MET A 129 -2.03 -3.23 -4.93
N GLN A 130 -0.94 -3.19 -4.16
CA GLN A 130 -0.94 -3.76 -2.81
C GLN A 130 -2.05 -3.17 -1.97
N GLN A 131 -2.19 -1.84 -1.94
CA GLN A 131 -3.25 -1.23 -1.17
C GLN A 131 -4.62 -1.51 -1.79
N LEU A 132 -4.80 -1.28 -3.09
CA LEU A 132 -6.09 -1.45 -3.74
C LEU A 132 -6.62 -2.88 -3.61
N VAL A 133 -5.79 -3.90 -3.89
CA VAL A 133 -6.21 -5.31 -3.91
C VAL A 133 -6.23 -5.89 -2.50
N MET A 134 -5.15 -5.75 -1.72
CA MET A 134 -5.03 -6.46 -0.43
C MET A 134 -5.98 -5.87 0.61
N GLU A 135 -6.14 -4.55 0.68
CA GLU A 135 -7.07 -3.92 1.62
C GLU A 135 -8.54 -4.14 1.22
N SER A 136 -8.82 -4.27 -0.09
CA SER A 136 -10.19 -4.55 -0.56
C SER A 136 -10.57 -6.02 -0.39
N LEU A 137 -9.69 -6.95 -0.73
CA LEU A 137 -10.02 -8.38 -0.82
C LEU A 137 -9.62 -9.20 0.40
N GLY A 138 -8.68 -8.71 1.22
CA GLY A 138 -8.22 -9.37 2.43
C GLY A 138 -9.28 -9.33 3.52
N LYS A 139 -10.15 -10.34 3.59
CA LYS A 139 -11.32 -10.35 4.49
C LYS A 139 -11.46 -11.68 5.24
N GLU A 140 -11.66 -11.57 6.55
CA GLU A 140 -11.90 -12.71 7.42
C GLU A 140 -13.27 -13.35 7.15
N LEU A 141 -14.30 -12.51 6.99
CA LEU A 141 -15.69 -12.94 6.83
C LEU A 141 -16.22 -12.59 5.43
N ASP A 142 -17.09 -13.45 4.92
CA ASP A 142 -17.93 -13.18 3.74
C ASP A 142 -19.17 -12.34 4.10
N LEU A 143 -19.99 -12.01 3.11
CA LEU A 143 -21.23 -11.24 3.29
C LEU A 143 -22.30 -12.00 4.08
N ASP A 144 -22.21 -13.32 4.15
CA ASP A 144 -23.12 -14.19 4.94
C ASP A 144 -22.63 -14.38 6.39
N GLY A 145 -21.44 -13.87 6.72
CA GLY A 145 -20.83 -13.93 8.05
C GLY A 145 -20.00 -15.20 8.31
N HIS A 146 -19.74 -16.02 7.29
CA HIS A 146 -18.87 -17.19 7.42
C HIS A 146 -17.40 -16.77 7.36
N THR A 147 -16.56 -17.45 8.14
CA THR A 147 -15.11 -17.28 8.08
C THR A 147 -14.55 -17.88 6.80
N VAL A 148 -13.98 -17.04 5.92
CA VAL A 148 -13.44 -17.42 4.61
C VAL A 148 -11.95 -17.11 4.44
N HIS A 149 -11.40 -16.18 5.23
CA HIS A 149 -9.99 -15.73 5.12
C HIS A 149 -9.55 -15.45 3.67
N GLN A 150 -10.40 -14.75 2.91
CA GLN A 150 -10.16 -14.42 1.52
C GLN A 150 -9.04 -13.37 1.36
N GLY A 151 -8.42 -13.34 0.18
CA GLY A 151 -7.46 -12.29 -0.17
C GLY A 151 -6.60 -12.67 -1.38
N LEU A 152 -5.92 -11.67 -1.94
CA LEU A 152 -4.85 -11.89 -2.92
C LEU A 152 -3.64 -11.08 -2.46
N ASN A 153 -2.60 -11.75 -1.98
CA ASN A 153 -1.36 -11.06 -1.64
C ASN A 153 -0.73 -10.53 -2.93
N VAL A 154 -0.46 -9.23 -2.99
CA VAL A 154 0.16 -8.61 -4.16
C VAL A 154 1.67 -8.45 -3.93
N PHE A 155 2.43 -9.09 -4.82
CA PHE A 155 3.85 -8.89 -4.96
C PHE A 155 4.15 -8.27 -6.32
N GLY A 156 5.35 -7.75 -6.48
CA GLY A 156 5.85 -7.36 -7.78
C GLY A 156 6.76 -6.16 -7.74
N ASN A 157 7.49 -6.03 -8.84
CA ASN A 157 8.30 -4.88 -9.18
C ASN A 157 8.32 -4.76 -10.71
N LYS A 158 8.94 -3.72 -11.26
CA LYS A 158 9.02 -3.54 -12.71
C LYS A 158 9.75 -4.68 -13.42
N GLY A 159 9.32 -4.96 -14.65
CA GLY A 159 9.94 -5.94 -15.55
C GLY A 159 11.31 -5.50 -16.06
N GLY A 160 12.03 -6.44 -16.69
CA GLY A 160 13.41 -6.24 -17.10
C GLY A 160 14.35 -6.34 -15.89
N THR A 161 14.91 -5.21 -15.45
CA THR A 161 15.97 -5.18 -14.44
C THR A 161 15.56 -5.76 -13.09
N ASP A 162 14.37 -5.40 -12.57
CA ASP A 162 14.02 -5.75 -11.19
C ASP A 162 13.39 -7.15 -11.08
N ALA A 163 12.90 -7.69 -12.19
CA ALA A 163 12.39 -9.06 -12.25
C ALA A 163 13.51 -10.08 -11.99
N HIS A 164 14.78 -9.77 -12.28
CA HIS A 164 15.91 -10.64 -11.95
C HIS A 164 16.01 -10.98 -10.46
N ALA A 165 15.42 -10.17 -9.57
CA ALA A 165 15.42 -10.44 -8.14
C ALA A 165 14.53 -11.63 -7.74
N PHE A 166 13.51 -11.98 -8.53
CA PHE A 166 12.51 -12.98 -8.14
C PHE A 166 12.06 -13.93 -9.26
N ILE A 167 12.53 -13.77 -10.50
CA ILE A 167 12.23 -14.70 -11.60
C ILE A 167 12.55 -16.15 -11.23
N GLN A 168 13.62 -16.42 -10.46
CA GLN A 168 13.95 -17.78 -10.02
C GLN A 168 12.82 -18.41 -9.18
N GLN A 169 12.25 -17.65 -8.23
CA GLN A 169 11.08 -18.08 -7.46
C GLN A 169 9.87 -18.29 -8.38
N LEU A 170 9.64 -17.38 -9.34
CA LEU A 170 8.55 -17.53 -10.29
C LEU A 170 8.75 -18.72 -11.23
N ASN A 171 9.98 -19.16 -11.48
CA ASN A 171 10.25 -20.20 -12.47
C ASN A 171 10.35 -21.60 -11.86
N ASP A 172 11.01 -21.76 -10.71
CA ASP A 172 11.28 -23.06 -10.07
C ASP A 172 10.73 -23.18 -8.64
N GLY A 173 10.30 -22.07 -8.04
CA GLY A 173 9.70 -22.07 -6.72
C GLY A 173 8.29 -22.65 -6.71
N ARG A 174 7.67 -22.63 -5.52
CA ARG A 174 6.29 -23.06 -5.30
C ARG A 174 5.33 -22.40 -6.30
N ASP A 175 4.39 -23.18 -6.83
CA ASP A 175 3.31 -22.68 -7.70
C ASP A 175 2.10 -22.26 -6.87
N ASP A 176 2.26 -21.19 -6.09
CA ASP A 176 1.22 -20.58 -5.27
C ASP A 176 0.88 -19.16 -5.75
N PHE A 177 1.08 -18.88 -7.04
CA PHE A 177 0.85 -17.55 -7.60
C PHE A 177 0.25 -17.60 -9.02
N PHE A 178 -0.15 -16.42 -9.51
CA PHE A 178 -0.31 -16.13 -10.92
C PHE A 178 0.36 -14.79 -11.25
N ALA A 179 0.94 -14.68 -12.44
CA ALA A 179 1.64 -13.47 -12.88
C ALA A 179 0.75 -12.61 -13.76
N THR A 180 0.76 -11.30 -13.57
CA THR A 180 0.16 -10.31 -14.45
C THR A 180 1.27 -9.41 -15.01
N PHE A 181 1.53 -9.53 -16.31
CA PHE A 181 2.44 -8.66 -17.03
C PHE A 181 1.68 -7.46 -17.59
N ILE A 182 2.27 -6.27 -17.48
CA ILE A 182 1.74 -5.06 -18.10
C ILE A 182 2.76 -4.54 -19.11
N GLU A 183 2.40 -4.55 -20.38
CA GLU A 183 3.24 -4.11 -21.48
C GLU A 183 2.79 -2.75 -22.02
N VAL A 184 3.76 -1.88 -22.34
CA VAL A 184 3.53 -0.63 -23.05
C VAL A 184 4.01 -0.81 -24.48
N LEU A 185 3.11 -0.68 -25.47
CA LEU A 185 3.43 -1.03 -26.85
C LEU A 185 4.23 0.03 -27.59
N LYS A 186 3.96 1.31 -27.32
CA LYS A 186 4.69 2.42 -27.90
C LYS A 186 5.82 2.81 -26.96
N ASP A 187 7.04 2.69 -27.48
CA ASP A 187 8.23 3.15 -26.78
C ASP A 187 8.17 4.65 -26.49
N ALA A 188 8.61 5.02 -25.29
CA ALA A 188 8.77 6.43 -24.94
C ALA A 188 9.81 7.13 -25.82
N GLU A 189 10.86 6.38 -26.19
CA GLU A 189 11.93 6.83 -27.05
C GLU A 189 12.47 5.65 -27.87
N LYS A 190 12.73 5.89 -29.16
CA LYS A 190 13.34 4.88 -30.02
C LYS A 190 14.85 4.91 -29.82
N LEU A 191 15.37 3.93 -29.07
CA LEU A 191 16.79 3.77 -28.78
C LEU A 191 17.33 2.53 -29.50
N PRO A 192 17.96 2.67 -30.68
CA PRO A 192 18.49 1.54 -31.44
C PRO A 192 19.61 0.83 -30.68
N ILE A 193 19.63 -0.50 -30.73
CA ILE A 193 20.74 -1.34 -30.24
C ILE A 193 21.50 -1.93 -31.43
N THR A 194 20.75 -2.36 -32.46
CA THR A 194 21.29 -2.87 -33.72
C THR A 194 20.52 -2.25 -34.89
N ASP A 195 20.97 -2.52 -36.12
CA ASP A 195 20.29 -2.05 -37.34
C ASP A 195 18.84 -2.55 -37.46
N SER A 196 18.48 -3.62 -36.75
CA SER A 196 17.17 -4.27 -36.81
C SER A 196 16.42 -4.33 -35.48
N SER A 197 16.96 -3.76 -34.40
CA SER A 197 16.38 -3.85 -33.06
C SER A 197 16.66 -2.61 -32.21
N ASP A 198 15.69 -2.28 -31.37
CA ASP A 198 15.76 -1.21 -30.38
C ASP A 198 15.47 -1.72 -28.97
N MET A 199 15.70 -0.85 -27.97
CA MET A 199 15.46 -1.15 -26.56
C MET A 199 14.03 -1.65 -26.29
N GLY A 200 13.03 -1.10 -26.99
CA GLY A 200 11.64 -1.54 -26.91
C GLY A 200 11.45 -2.98 -27.34
N THR A 201 12.01 -3.33 -28.50
CA THR A 201 11.99 -4.70 -29.04
C THR A 201 12.66 -5.70 -28.08
N TYR A 202 13.78 -5.33 -27.46
CA TYR A 202 14.42 -6.16 -26.44
C TYR A 202 13.56 -6.33 -25.19
N LEU A 203 12.92 -5.26 -24.73
CA LEU A 203 12.03 -5.28 -23.57
C LEU A 203 10.81 -6.18 -23.81
N HIS A 204 10.21 -6.10 -25.00
CA HIS A 204 9.18 -7.02 -25.48
C HIS A 204 9.67 -8.48 -25.45
N GLY A 205 10.85 -8.74 -26.01
CA GLY A 205 11.46 -10.07 -26.00
C GLY A 205 11.67 -10.64 -24.59
N PHE A 206 12.07 -9.83 -23.62
CA PHE A 206 12.20 -10.26 -22.22
C PHE A 206 10.85 -10.58 -21.57
N LEU A 207 9.80 -9.81 -21.87
CA LEU A 207 8.44 -10.09 -21.40
C LEU A 207 7.94 -11.41 -21.96
N GLU A 208 7.95 -11.55 -23.29
CA GLU A 208 7.43 -12.74 -23.96
C GLU A 208 8.24 -13.99 -23.61
N GLY A 209 9.56 -13.87 -23.50
CA GLY A 209 10.44 -14.97 -23.07
C GLY A 209 10.10 -15.46 -21.66
N LEU A 210 9.92 -14.54 -20.70
CA LEU A 210 9.51 -14.90 -19.35
C LEU A 210 8.09 -15.48 -19.32
N SER A 211 7.14 -14.85 -20.00
CA SER A 211 5.76 -15.32 -20.12
C SER A 211 5.68 -16.74 -20.71
N ALA A 212 6.44 -17.03 -21.76
CA ALA A 212 6.53 -18.34 -22.38
C ALA A 212 7.16 -19.38 -21.44
N ALA A 213 8.23 -19.03 -20.74
CA ALA A 213 8.89 -19.92 -19.77
C ALA A 213 7.94 -20.32 -18.62
N LEU A 214 7.20 -19.36 -18.07
CA LEU A 214 6.20 -19.61 -17.02
C LEU A 214 5.06 -20.51 -17.54
N ARG A 215 4.49 -20.20 -18.71
CA ARG A 215 3.44 -21.02 -19.34
C ARG A 215 3.92 -22.43 -19.66
N GLY A 216 5.16 -22.59 -20.11
CA GLY A 216 5.77 -23.89 -20.39
C GLY A 216 5.87 -24.80 -19.15
N LYS A 217 5.82 -24.22 -17.95
CA LYS A 217 5.75 -24.93 -16.66
C LYS A 217 4.33 -25.03 -16.08
N GLY A 218 3.31 -24.67 -16.85
CA GLY A 218 1.91 -24.70 -16.40
C GLY A 218 1.51 -23.56 -15.45
N ARG A 219 2.38 -22.55 -15.26
CA ARG A 219 2.09 -21.41 -14.37
C ARG A 219 1.11 -20.45 -15.03
N GLN A 220 0.17 -19.93 -14.24
CA GLN A 220 -0.88 -19.03 -14.73
C GLN A 220 -0.31 -17.63 -15.01
N VAL A 221 -0.57 -17.12 -16.21
CA VAL A 221 -0.08 -15.82 -16.68
C VAL A 221 -1.21 -15.03 -17.34
N ILE A 222 -1.35 -13.77 -16.94
CA ILE A 222 -2.22 -12.76 -17.53
C ILE A 222 -1.32 -11.70 -18.16
N THR A 223 -1.66 -11.24 -19.36
CA THR A 223 -0.93 -10.14 -20.02
C THR A 223 -1.90 -9.04 -20.38
N LEU A 224 -1.63 -7.84 -19.89
CA LEU A 224 -2.36 -6.62 -20.21
C LEU A 224 -1.45 -5.71 -21.05
N ARG A 225 -1.93 -5.27 -22.21
CA ARG A 225 -1.18 -4.39 -23.11
C ARG A 225 -1.86 -3.04 -23.19
N ILE A 226 -1.10 -1.98 -22.97
CA ILE A 226 -1.56 -0.61 -23.17
C ILE A 226 -0.81 0.03 -24.35
N PRO A 227 -1.47 0.86 -25.17
CA PRO A 227 -0.82 1.46 -26.35
C PRO A 227 0.40 2.32 -25.99
N GLN A 228 0.29 3.11 -24.91
CA GLN A 228 1.33 4.02 -24.44
C GLN A 228 1.01 4.41 -22.98
N ILE A 229 1.89 5.16 -22.33
CA ILE A 229 1.61 5.81 -21.04
C ILE A 229 1.31 7.29 -21.28
N SER A 230 0.02 7.62 -21.46
CA SER A 230 -0.49 8.99 -21.30
C SER A 230 -1.39 9.10 -20.07
N GLU A 231 -1.81 10.32 -19.73
CA GLU A 231 -2.77 10.57 -18.66
C GLU A 231 -4.05 9.74 -18.85
N SER A 232 -4.56 9.67 -20.09
CA SER A 232 -5.79 8.93 -20.39
C SER A 232 -5.62 7.42 -20.23
N GLU A 233 -4.51 6.84 -20.70
CA GLU A 233 -4.26 5.40 -20.51
C GLU A 233 -4.02 5.05 -19.04
N LEU A 234 -3.37 5.93 -18.27
CA LEU A 234 -3.22 5.72 -16.83
C LEU A 234 -4.58 5.77 -16.11
N GLY A 235 -5.45 6.72 -16.47
CA GLY A 235 -6.81 6.78 -15.95
C GLY A 235 -7.63 5.53 -16.25
N MET A 236 -7.53 5.02 -17.49
CA MET A 236 -8.15 3.75 -17.85
C MET A 236 -7.61 2.58 -17.04
N LEU A 237 -6.29 2.53 -16.81
CA LEU A 237 -5.66 1.47 -16.03
C LEU A 237 -6.15 1.47 -14.58
N ILE A 238 -6.16 2.64 -13.93
CA ILE A 238 -6.67 2.79 -12.57
C ILE A 238 -8.14 2.34 -12.48
N ALA A 239 -9.01 2.88 -13.34
CA ALA A 239 -10.42 2.52 -13.34
C ALA A 239 -10.68 1.03 -13.63
N LEU A 240 -9.88 0.41 -14.50
CA LEU A 240 -9.97 -1.02 -14.79
C LEU A 240 -9.74 -1.87 -13.54
N TYR A 241 -8.66 -1.58 -12.81
CA TYR A 241 -8.31 -2.34 -11.62
C TYR A 241 -9.28 -2.06 -10.46
N GLU A 242 -9.71 -0.81 -10.25
CA GLU A 242 -10.73 -0.48 -9.25
C GLU A 242 -12.03 -1.27 -9.51
N ARG A 243 -12.47 -1.32 -10.77
CA ARG A 243 -13.65 -2.08 -11.17
C ARG A 243 -13.44 -3.59 -11.07
N ALA A 244 -12.29 -4.10 -11.48
CA ALA A 244 -11.99 -5.54 -11.43
C ALA A 244 -11.93 -6.05 -9.99
N VAL A 245 -11.38 -5.27 -9.06
CA VAL A 245 -11.39 -5.58 -7.62
C VAL A 245 -12.82 -5.65 -7.08
N ALA A 246 -13.67 -4.67 -7.43
CA ALA A 246 -15.06 -4.69 -7.01
C ALA A 246 -15.79 -5.94 -7.54
N ILE A 247 -15.63 -6.28 -8.83
CA ILE A 247 -16.27 -7.47 -9.42
C ILE A 247 -15.72 -8.77 -8.82
N TYR A 248 -14.40 -8.86 -8.61
CA TYR A 248 -13.81 -10.05 -7.99
C TYR A 248 -14.35 -10.26 -6.57
N ALA A 249 -14.54 -9.19 -5.81
CA ALA A 249 -15.12 -9.28 -4.47
C ALA A 249 -16.53 -9.89 -4.49
N GLU A 250 -17.35 -9.55 -5.49
CA GLU A 250 -18.66 -10.20 -5.70
C GLU A 250 -18.51 -11.69 -6.03
N PHE A 251 -17.53 -12.08 -6.86
CA PHE A 251 -17.28 -13.50 -7.18
C PHE A 251 -16.92 -14.35 -5.96
N VAL A 252 -16.30 -13.74 -4.96
CA VAL A 252 -15.88 -14.42 -3.72
C VAL A 252 -16.73 -14.03 -2.50
N ASN A 253 -17.88 -13.37 -2.73
CA ASN A 253 -18.88 -13.02 -1.73
C ASN A 253 -18.36 -12.15 -0.55
N ILE A 254 -17.50 -11.16 -0.81
CA ILE A 254 -16.96 -10.27 0.24
C ILE A 254 -17.26 -8.80 -0.02
N ASN A 255 -17.29 -7.99 1.04
CA ASN A 255 -17.40 -6.54 0.90
C ASN A 255 -16.02 -5.92 0.59
N ALA A 256 -15.83 -5.39 -0.62
CA ALA A 256 -14.58 -4.76 -1.04
C ALA A 256 -14.28 -3.41 -0.36
N PHE A 257 -15.28 -2.74 0.22
CA PHE A 257 -15.23 -1.31 0.55
C PHE A 257 -14.98 -1.03 2.03
N HIS A 258 -15.31 -1.95 2.95
CA HIS A 258 -14.98 -1.82 4.37
C HIS A 258 -13.53 -2.24 4.71
N GLN A 259 -13.01 -1.82 5.87
CA GLN A 259 -11.63 -2.06 6.32
C GLN A 259 -11.51 -2.26 7.85
N PRO A 260 -12.17 -3.27 8.44
CA PRO A 260 -12.21 -3.44 9.90
C PRO A 260 -10.83 -3.67 10.53
N GLY A 261 -9.95 -4.43 9.88
CA GLY A 261 -8.61 -4.75 10.41
C GLY A 261 -7.73 -3.51 10.67
N VAL A 262 -7.85 -2.47 9.85
CA VAL A 262 -7.11 -1.21 10.02
C VAL A 262 -7.58 -0.46 11.27
N GLN A 263 -8.87 -0.53 11.60
CA GLN A 263 -9.39 0.11 12.81
C GLN A 263 -8.89 -0.60 14.07
N ASN A 264 -8.86 -1.93 14.05
CA ASN A 264 -8.30 -2.73 15.16
C ASN A 264 -6.83 -2.38 15.39
N TYR A 265 -6.03 -2.28 14.31
CA TYR A 265 -4.64 -1.83 14.41
C TYR A 265 -4.50 -0.43 15.02
N LYS A 266 -5.34 0.54 14.61
CA LYS A 266 -5.32 1.90 15.19
C LYS A 266 -5.65 1.92 16.67
N LEU A 267 -6.61 1.09 17.12
CA LEU A 267 -6.95 0.95 18.53
C LEU A 267 -5.78 0.35 19.32
N ALA A 268 -5.18 -0.73 18.83
CA ALA A 268 -4.00 -1.33 19.46
C ALA A 268 -2.83 -0.33 19.56
N ALA A 269 -2.57 0.44 18.50
CA ALA A 269 -1.53 1.46 18.50
C ALA A 269 -1.80 2.57 19.54
N LYS A 270 -3.06 3.01 19.71
CA LYS A 270 -3.45 3.96 20.77
C LYS A 270 -3.19 3.37 22.16
N SER A 271 -3.48 2.09 22.38
CA SER A 271 -3.19 1.41 23.65
C SER A 271 -1.70 1.43 23.97
N VAL A 272 -0.82 1.14 23.00
CA VAL A 272 0.64 1.20 23.20
C VAL A 272 1.12 2.63 23.46
N LEU A 273 0.54 3.64 22.82
CA LEU A 273 0.86 5.05 23.11
C LEU A 273 0.46 5.46 24.53
N SER A 274 -0.73 5.07 24.98
CA SER A 274 -1.17 5.25 26.37
C SER A 274 -0.26 4.51 27.36
N LEU A 275 0.14 3.28 27.03
CA LEU A 275 1.09 2.51 27.83
C LEU A 275 2.45 3.22 27.94
N ARG A 276 2.94 3.83 26.85
CA ARG A 276 4.16 4.63 26.87
C ARG A 276 4.04 5.82 27.82
N GLU A 277 2.92 6.51 27.85
CA GLU A 277 2.70 7.63 28.79
C GLU A 277 2.73 7.15 30.24
N LYS A 278 2.07 6.03 30.55
CA LYS A 278 2.14 5.38 31.86
C LYS A 278 3.56 4.97 32.24
N LEU A 279 4.30 4.36 31.30
CA LEU A 279 5.68 3.97 31.50
C LEU A 279 6.54 5.19 31.83
N ILE A 280 6.50 6.26 31.03
CA ILE A 280 7.28 7.48 31.27
C ILE A 280 6.94 8.10 32.63
N ALA A 281 5.65 8.18 32.99
CA ALA A 281 5.22 8.66 34.30
C ALA A 281 5.71 7.76 35.45
N GLY A 282 5.74 6.44 35.24
CA GLY A 282 6.23 5.45 36.20
C GLY A 282 7.75 5.45 36.35
N LEU A 283 8.50 5.64 35.27
CA LEU A 283 9.97 5.66 35.27
C LEU A 283 10.53 6.72 36.21
N GLY A 284 9.87 7.88 36.34
CA GLY A 284 10.26 8.91 37.31
C GLY A 284 10.27 8.41 38.77
N LYS A 285 9.48 7.38 39.10
CA LYS A 285 9.44 6.73 40.42
C LYS A 285 10.40 5.54 40.55
N LEU A 286 11.00 5.11 39.45
CA LEU A 286 11.86 3.92 39.38
C LEU A 286 13.34 4.29 39.18
N ASN A 287 13.76 5.52 39.55
CA ASN A 287 15.16 5.91 39.42
C ASN A 287 16.09 4.92 40.16
N GLY A 288 17.14 4.46 39.48
CA GLY A 288 18.10 3.49 39.98
C GLY A 288 17.62 2.03 39.91
N VAL A 289 16.38 1.79 39.47
CA VAL A 289 15.87 0.43 39.28
C VAL A 289 16.55 -0.20 38.08
N LYS A 290 17.16 -1.36 38.34
CA LYS A 290 17.71 -2.26 37.34
C LYS A 290 16.85 -3.52 37.27
N GLY A 291 16.46 -3.94 36.07
CA GLY A 291 15.64 -5.13 35.87
C GLY A 291 15.34 -5.45 34.42
N THR A 292 14.76 -6.63 34.19
CA THR A 292 14.21 -7.04 32.90
C THR A 292 12.95 -6.26 32.55
N ALA A 293 12.49 -6.37 31.29
CA ALA A 293 11.23 -5.74 30.88
C ALA A 293 10.04 -6.21 31.73
N VAL A 294 10.00 -7.51 32.10
CA VAL A 294 8.95 -8.09 32.95
C VAL A 294 8.98 -7.47 34.35
N GLU A 295 10.15 -7.40 34.99
CA GLU A 295 10.28 -6.82 36.34
C GLU A 295 9.92 -5.33 36.36
N ILE A 296 10.25 -4.60 35.29
CA ILE A 296 9.87 -3.19 35.16
C ILE A 296 8.37 -3.06 34.91
N ALA A 297 7.80 -3.92 34.06
CA ALA A 297 6.36 -3.98 33.78
C ALA A 297 5.53 -4.20 35.04
N GLU A 298 5.95 -5.14 35.90
CA GLU A 298 5.36 -5.36 37.23
C GLU A 298 5.43 -4.10 38.09
N LYS A 299 6.60 -3.45 38.17
CA LYS A 299 6.82 -2.25 39.00
C LYS A 299 6.04 -1.02 38.52
N VAL A 300 5.73 -0.91 37.23
CA VAL A 300 4.85 0.15 36.70
C VAL A 300 3.36 -0.24 36.71
N GLY A 301 3.02 -1.43 37.21
CA GLY A 301 1.64 -1.91 37.33
C GLY A 301 0.99 -2.35 36.01
N CYS A 302 1.80 -2.80 35.05
CA CYS A 302 1.34 -3.29 33.74
C CYS A 302 1.99 -4.65 33.39
N PRO A 303 1.85 -5.70 34.24
CA PRO A 303 2.58 -6.97 34.09
C PRO A 303 2.28 -7.71 32.79
N ASP A 304 1.06 -7.56 32.26
CA ASP A 304 0.62 -8.23 31.03
C ASP A 304 1.19 -7.59 29.75
N ASP A 305 1.78 -6.39 29.85
CA ASP A 305 2.31 -5.62 28.72
C ASP A 305 3.85 -5.68 28.62
N ALA A 306 4.47 -6.73 29.17
CA ALA A 306 5.93 -6.82 29.29
C ALA A 306 6.67 -6.77 27.93
N VAL A 307 6.05 -7.30 26.87
CA VAL A 307 6.62 -7.29 25.51
C VAL A 307 6.65 -5.86 24.95
N GLU A 308 5.52 -5.16 25.02
CA GLU A 308 5.36 -3.77 24.60
C GLU A 308 6.26 -2.85 25.41
N ILE A 309 6.32 -3.04 26.73
CA ILE A 309 7.22 -2.30 27.63
C ILE A 309 8.68 -2.55 27.26
N GLY A 310 9.07 -3.78 26.95
CA GLY A 310 10.42 -4.08 26.46
C GLY A 310 10.77 -3.26 25.21
N GLY A 311 9.89 -3.24 24.20
CA GLY A 311 10.08 -2.43 23.01
C GLY A 311 10.12 -0.91 23.28
N LEU A 312 9.31 -0.43 24.24
CA LEU A 312 9.30 0.96 24.66
C LEU A 312 10.58 1.35 25.41
N LEU A 313 11.10 0.47 26.26
CA LEU A 313 12.37 0.64 26.98
C LEU A 313 13.55 0.59 26.04
N ASP A 314 13.54 -0.29 25.03
CA ASP A 314 14.54 -0.33 23.96
C ASP A 314 14.58 1.00 23.20
N LYS A 315 13.41 1.52 22.83
CA LYS A 315 13.28 2.82 22.19
C LYS A 315 13.74 3.95 23.11
N ALA A 316 13.40 3.89 24.40
CA ALA A 316 13.84 4.87 25.39
C ALA A 316 15.37 4.84 25.57
N ALA A 317 15.98 3.67 25.71
CA ALA A 317 17.43 3.54 25.88
C ALA A 317 18.24 4.08 24.69
N ALA A 318 17.66 4.05 23.48
CA ALA A 318 18.29 4.59 22.29
C ALA A 318 18.09 6.11 22.10
N ASN A 319 17.02 6.69 22.67
CA ASN A 319 16.58 8.06 22.35
C ASN A 319 16.42 8.99 23.56
N CYS A 320 16.49 8.46 24.78
CA CYS A 320 16.32 9.17 26.04
C CYS A 320 17.49 8.87 26.98
N PRO A 321 18.09 9.87 27.63
CA PRO A 321 19.11 9.63 28.65
C PRO A 321 18.56 8.96 29.92
N CYS A 322 17.23 8.92 30.09
CA CYS A 322 16.51 8.39 31.25
C CYS A 322 16.53 6.87 31.40
N VAL A 323 16.93 6.13 30.36
CA VAL A 323 17.03 4.66 30.39
C VAL A 323 18.34 4.26 29.72
N SER A 324 19.01 3.25 30.25
CA SER A 324 20.06 2.51 29.55
C SER A 324 19.75 1.03 29.55
N ARG A 325 20.33 0.28 28.62
CA ARG A 325 20.19 -1.18 28.54
C ARG A 325 21.52 -1.88 28.34
N GLU A 326 21.62 -3.09 28.86
CA GLU A 326 22.78 -3.96 28.76
C GLU A 326 22.31 -5.42 28.56
N PHE A 327 22.97 -6.15 27.66
CA PHE A 327 22.59 -7.53 27.37
C PHE A 327 23.24 -8.49 28.38
N CYS A 328 22.43 -9.16 29.19
CA CYS A 328 22.90 -10.15 30.14
C CYS A 328 23.08 -11.51 29.45
N LYS A 329 24.33 -11.91 29.20
CA LYS A 329 24.66 -13.20 28.58
C LYS A 329 24.19 -14.42 29.39
N LYS A 330 24.09 -14.29 30.73
CA LYS A 330 23.69 -15.40 31.62
C LYS A 330 22.20 -15.71 31.52
N SER A 331 21.36 -14.68 31.45
CA SER A 331 19.90 -14.83 31.32
C SER A 331 19.40 -14.73 29.88
N ASN A 332 20.29 -14.44 28.93
CA ASN A 332 19.97 -14.24 27.50
C ASN A 332 18.88 -13.17 27.28
N GLN A 333 18.94 -12.08 28.06
CA GLN A 333 17.91 -11.03 28.08
C GLN A 333 18.54 -9.64 28.22
N TRP A 334 17.81 -8.62 27.74
CA TRP A 334 18.11 -7.22 28.01
C TRP A 334 17.73 -6.86 29.45
N VAL A 335 18.67 -6.22 30.15
CA VAL A 335 18.46 -5.61 31.47
C VAL A 335 18.51 -4.11 31.30
N TYR A 336 17.51 -3.42 31.82
CA TYR A 336 17.36 -1.98 31.73
C TYR A 336 17.67 -1.35 33.07
N THR A 337 18.29 -0.18 33.03
CA THR A 337 18.56 0.66 34.19
C THR A 337 17.89 2.01 33.94
N VAL A 338 16.96 2.38 34.81
CA VAL A 338 16.27 3.68 34.79
C VAL A 338 17.13 4.68 35.56
N LYS A 339 17.38 5.86 34.97
CA LYS A 339 18.33 6.87 35.47
C LYS A 339 17.65 8.16 35.92
#